data_AF-A0A317G777-F1
#
_entry.id   AF-A0A317G777-F1
#
_cell.length_a   1.000
_cell.length_b   1.000
_cell.length_c   1.000
_cell.angle_alpha   90.00
_cell.angle_beta   90.00
_cell.angle_gamma   90.00
#
_symmetry.space_group_name_H-M   'P 1'
#
loop_
_entity.id
_entity.type
_entity.pdbx_description
1 polymer ?
#
loop_
_entity_poly.entity_id
_entity_poly.type
_entity_poly.pdbx_seq_one_letter_code
_entity_poly.pdbx_strand_id
1 'polypeptide(L)'
;MTNDGRYLNLGAIGRPSYVTDHQIAITYRTTALWEGYVPTNQIDDLPYLKKKIENKEKINIVLYGDSICCGFDASSMYGENPNQPIWPKVLIDGLRDSYDYDNDKDVSLINVSESGMDSDWAYDNVKERVLDRKPDLVILGFGMNDRVDGPEYASKTLKIIDKIRDRFPKCEFVLISTSLPNPNVHTAPYYFDCYHDRYADALRSITSRGIVLADVQSIHKEILRHKRYMDVTGNMLNHPNDFISAIYAQVLYETLRFN
;
A
#
# COMPACT_ATOMS: atom_id res chain seq x y z
N MET A 1 -19.21 -19.98 7.92
CA MET A 1 -19.51 -18.57 7.61
C MET A 1 -20.27 -18.53 6.29
N THR A 2 -21.15 -17.56 6.10
CA THR A 2 -21.92 -17.41 4.84
C THR A 2 -20.99 -16.81 3.78
N ASN A 3 -21.07 -17.29 2.53
CA ASN A 3 -20.32 -16.75 1.39
C ASN A 3 -21.18 -15.79 0.55
N ASP A 4 -22.11 -15.08 1.21
CA ASP A 4 -23.17 -14.34 0.56
C ASP A 4 -23.10 -12.87 1.00
N GLY A 5 -22.84 -12.01 0.00
CA GLY A 5 -22.67 -10.58 0.17
C GLY A 5 -23.88 -9.90 0.80
N ARG A 6 -25.09 -10.45 0.66
CA ARG A 6 -26.32 -9.87 1.24
C ARG A 6 -26.29 -9.76 2.77
N TYR A 7 -25.39 -10.48 3.44
CA TYR A 7 -25.21 -10.40 4.89
C TYR A 7 -24.07 -9.48 5.32
N LEU A 8 -23.36 -8.85 4.38
CA LEU A 8 -22.37 -7.83 4.71
C LEU A 8 -23.07 -6.49 4.99
N ASN A 9 -22.60 -5.81 6.01
CA ASN A 9 -23.00 -4.45 6.33
C ASN A 9 -21.82 -3.51 6.10
N LEU A 10 -21.90 -2.68 5.06
CA LEU A 10 -20.88 -1.69 4.72
C LEU A 10 -20.97 -0.41 5.55
N GLY A 11 -21.83 -0.37 6.57
CA GLY A 11 -21.91 0.75 7.52
C GLY A 11 -20.60 1.02 8.24
N ALA A 12 -19.72 0.01 8.34
CA ALA A 12 -18.38 0.15 8.90
C ALA A 12 -17.49 1.13 8.13
N ILE A 13 -17.73 1.37 6.83
CA ILE A 13 -17.00 2.37 6.03
C ILE A 13 -17.13 3.78 6.61
N GLY A 14 -18.30 4.11 7.19
CA GLY A 14 -18.55 5.40 7.84
C GLY A 14 -18.59 5.33 9.37
N ARG A 15 -18.49 4.14 9.95
CA ARG A 15 -18.55 3.86 11.40
C ARG A 15 -17.63 2.69 11.76
N PRO A 16 -16.31 2.91 11.80
CA PRO A 16 -15.29 1.87 12.02
C PRO A 16 -15.54 1.00 13.26
N SER A 17 -16.11 1.58 14.32
CA SER A 17 -16.50 0.87 15.55
C SER A 17 -17.41 -0.35 15.34
N TYR A 18 -18.14 -0.43 14.23
CA TYR A 18 -18.91 -1.64 13.88
C TYR A 18 -18.05 -2.88 13.64
N VAL A 19 -16.74 -2.68 13.43
CA VAL A 19 -15.74 -3.72 13.27
C VAL A 19 -14.75 -3.70 14.42
N THR A 20 -14.19 -2.53 14.74
CA THR A 20 -13.07 -2.42 15.66
C THR A 20 -13.44 -2.76 17.11
N ASP A 21 -14.67 -2.48 17.57
CA ASP A 21 -15.16 -2.88 18.90
C ASP A 21 -15.24 -4.41 19.10
N HIS A 22 -15.22 -5.16 18.01
CA HIS A 22 -15.28 -6.63 18.00
C HIS A 22 -13.95 -7.29 17.65
N GLN A 23 -12.89 -6.50 17.45
CA GLN A 23 -11.54 -6.99 17.20
C GLN A 23 -10.69 -6.89 18.46
N ILE A 24 -9.66 -7.74 18.53
CA ILE A 24 -8.66 -7.71 19.59
C ILE A 24 -7.29 -7.44 18.97
N ALA A 25 -6.56 -6.48 19.54
CA ALA A 25 -5.19 -6.18 19.15
C ALA A 25 -4.22 -7.08 19.93
N ILE A 26 -3.51 -7.96 19.21
CA ILE A 26 -2.55 -8.91 19.81
C ILE A 26 -1.22 -8.82 19.08
N THR A 27 -0.12 -8.76 19.83
CA THR A 27 1.24 -8.97 19.34
C THR A 27 1.92 -10.00 20.22
N TYR A 28 2.69 -10.92 19.61
CA TYR A 28 3.38 -11.99 20.33
C TYR A 28 4.68 -12.35 19.60
N ARG A 29 5.62 -12.96 20.35
CA ARG A 29 6.79 -13.62 19.77
C ARG A 29 6.47 -15.10 19.57
N THR A 30 6.97 -15.69 18.50
CA THR A 30 6.75 -17.11 18.17
C THR A 30 8.03 -17.75 17.66
N THR A 31 8.15 -19.06 17.85
CA THR A 31 9.18 -19.91 17.23
C THR A 31 8.69 -20.55 15.93
N ALA A 32 7.41 -20.38 15.58
CA ALA A 32 6.89 -20.81 14.29
C ALA A 32 7.57 -20.04 13.15
N LEU A 33 7.91 -20.76 12.09
CA LEU A 33 8.53 -20.18 10.89
C LEU A 33 7.44 -19.71 9.93
N TRP A 34 7.67 -18.56 9.29
CA TRP A 34 6.83 -18.08 8.20
C TRP A 34 7.24 -18.80 6.91
N GLU A 35 6.31 -19.58 6.35
CA GLU A 35 6.52 -20.34 5.11
C GLU A 35 5.92 -19.65 3.87
N GLY A 36 5.28 -18.49 4.06
CA GLY A 36 4.70 -17.69 2.99
C GLY A 36 5.73 -16.85 2.24
N TYR A 37 5.22 -15.94 1.40
CA TYR A 37 6.05 -14.97 0.69
C TYR A 37 6.84 -14.08 1.67
N VAL A 38 8.14 -13.92 1.42
CA VAL A 38 9.02 -13.01 2.16
C VAL A 38 9.42 -11.86 1.23
N PRO A 39 9.15 -10.59 1.59
CA PRO A 39 9.61 -9.45 0.82
C PRO A 39 11.12 -9.44 0.68
N THR A 40 11.61 -9.13 -0.51
CA THR A 40 13.04 -8.98 -0.77
C THR A 40 13.40 -7.50 -0.83
N ASN A 41 14.57 -7.18 -0.29
CA ASN A 41 15.16 -5.87 -0.47
C ASN A 41 15.46 -5.62 -1.96
N GLN A 42 15.08 -4.44 -2.46
CA GLN A 42 15.18 -4.06 -3.87
C GLN A 42 15.87 -2.70 -4.05
N ILE A 43 16.62 -2.21 -3.04
CA ILE A 43 17.25 -0.88 -3.10
C ILE A 43 18.29 -0.76 -4.22
N ASP A 44 18.92 -1.87 -4.62
CA ASP A 44 19.89 -1.93 -5.72
C ASP A 44 19.29 -1.70 -7.11
N ASP A 45 17.98 -1.94 -7.24
CA ASP A 45 17.21 -1.64 -8.45
C ASP A 45 16.71 -0.20 -8.48
N LEU A 46 16.98 0.60 -7.44
CA LEU A 46 16.68 2.02 -7.31
C LEU A 46 17.98 2.85 -7.23
N PRO A 47 18.81 2.86 -8.29
CA PRO A 47 20.14 3.48 -8.25
C PRO A 47 20.17 4.99 -7.94
N TYR A 48 19.15 5.76 -8.35
CA TYR A 48 19.14 7.20 -8.06
C TYR A 48 18.81 7.46 -6.59
N LEU A 49 17.84 6.75 -6.02
CA LEU A 49 17.53 6.78 -4.61
C LEU A 49 18.73 6.30 -3.79
N LYS A 50 19.30 5.14 -4.13
CA LYS A 50 20.46 4.55 -3.44
C LYS A 50 21.62 5.54 -3.38
N LYS A 51 21.97 6.15 -4.51
CA LYS A 51 23.03 7.17 -4.57
C LYS A 51 22.73 8.39 -3.71
N LYS A 52 21.47 8.84 -3.66
CA LYS A 52 21.08 9.95 -2.78
C LYS A 52 21.26 9.61 -1.30
N ILE A 53 20.89 8.39 -0.90
CA ILE A 53 21.09 7.91 0.47
C ILE A 53 22.58 7.84 0.81
N GLU A 54 23.41 7.25 -0.06
CA GLU A 54 24.87 7.16 0.10
C GLU A 54 25.54 8.53 0.25
N ASN A 55 25.04 9.53 -0.49
CA ASN A 55 25.54 10.89 -0.45
C ASN A 55 24.92 11.76 0.66
N LYS A 56 24.00 11.23 1.47
CA LYS A 56 23.19 11.99 2.45
C LYS A 56 22.50 13.21 1.82
N GLU A 57 22.05 13.06 0.57
CA GLU A 57 21.30 14.10 -0.14
C GLU A 57 19.86 14.16 0.36
N LYS A 58 19.17 15.27 0.13
CA LYS A 58 17.73 15.34 0.41
C LYS A 58 16.96 14.40 -0.51
N ILE A 59 16.03 13.64 0.08
CA ILE A 59 15.17 12.67 -0.58
C ILE A 59 13.72 13.11 -0.40
N ASN A 60 13.04 13.30 -1.52
CA ASN A 60 11.62 13.60 -1.54
C ASN A 60 10.82 12.40 -2.08
N ILE A 61 10.09 11.76 -1.18
CA ILE A 61 9.20 10.63 -1.46
C ILE A 61 7.78 11.17 -1.59
N VAL A 62 7.09 10.80 -2.66
CA VAL A 62 5.66 11.08 -2.84
C VAL A 62 4.89 9.78 -2.79
N LEU A 63 3.96 9.66 -1.83
CA LEU A 63 3.00 8.56 -1.80
C LEU A 63 1.74 8.98 -2.54
N TYR A 64 1.43 8.27 -3.62
CA TYR A 64 0.29 8.53 -4.49
C TYR A 64 -0.52 7.26 -4.70
N GLY A 65 -1.66 7.20 -4.04
CA GLY A 65 -2.53 6.03 -4.07
C GLY A 65 -3.98 6.35 -3.73
N ASP A 66 -4.71 5.28 -3.45
CA ASP A 66 -6.11 5.35 -3.05
C ASP A 66 -6.29 5.51 -1.53
N SER A 67 -7.50 5.27 -1.04
CA SER A 67 -7.87 5.27 0.37
C SER A 67 -6.94 4.47 1.30
N ILE A 68 -6.42 3.32 0.86
CA ILE A 68 -5.51 2.52 1.69
C ILE A 68 -4.21 3.28 1.90
N CYS A 69 -3.75 4.02 0.88
CA CYS A 69 -2.59 4.89 0.99
C CYS A 69 -2.84 6.16 1.82
N CYS A 70 -4.09 6.64 1.93
CA CYS A 70 -4.45 7.65 2.93
C CYS A 70 -4.26 7.13 4.38
N GLY A 71 -4.26 5.81 4.57
CA GLY A 71 -4.15 5.15 5.87
C GLY A 71 -5.48 4.81 6.52
N PHE A 72 -6.60 4.84 5.77
CA PHE A 72 -7.93 4.56 6.30
C PHE A 72 -7.97 3.24 7.05
N ASP A 73 -8.73 3.26 8.15
CA ASP A 73 -8.93 2.18 9.11
C ASP A 73 -7.73 1.73 9.94
N ALA A 74 -6.66 2.53 9.97
CA ALA A 74 -5.77 2.51 11.13
C ALA A 74 -6.49 3.12 12.35
N SER A 75 -6.37 2.48 13.52
CA SER A 75 -7.07 2.90 14.76
C SER A 75 -6.75 4.34 15.17
N SER A 76 -5.54 4.82 14.88
CA SER A 76 -5.16 6.22 15.13
C SER A 76 -5.99 7.26 14.37
N MET A 77 -6.56 6.91 13.20
CA MET A 77 -7.41 7.84 12.46
C MET A 77 -8.71 8.18 13.19
N TYR A 78 -9.16 7.29 14.07
CA TYR A 78 -10.43 7.42 14.79
C TYR A 78 -10.25 7.68 16.29
N GLY A 79 -8.99 7.75 16.77
CA GLY A 79 -8.68 7.85 18.19
C GLY A 79 -9.07 6.60 18.98
N GLU A 80 -9.15 5.45 18.30
CA GLU A 80 -9.49 4.16 18.89
C GLU A 80 -8.23 3.47 19.41
N ASN A 81 -8.36 2.59 20.42
CA ASN A 81 -7.26 1.74 20.84
C ASN A 81 -6.95 0.68 19.76
N PRO A 82 -5.68 0.29 19.53
CA PRO A 82 -4.47 0.67 20.24
C PRO A 82 -3.81 1.99 19.78
N ASN A 83 -4.49 2.80 18.95
CA ASN A 83 -3.97 4.04 18.39
C ASN A 83 -2.72 3.83 17.52
N GLN A 84 -2.72 2.74 16.74
CA GLN A 84 -1.66 2.40 15.81
C GLN A 84 -1.57 3.48 14.72
N PRO A 85 -0.39 4.09 14.49
CA PRO A 85 -0.22 5.09 13.44
C PRO A 85 -0.54 4.52 12.05
N ILE A 86 -0.99 5.39 11.14
CA ILE A 86 -1.14 5.03 9.72
C ILE A 86 0.17 4.47 9.16
N TRP A 87 0.09 3.47 8.28
CA TRP A 87 1.27 2.79 7.75
C TRP A 87 2.29 3.71 7.06
N PRO A 88 1.92 4.82 6.36
CA PRO A 88 2.92 5.70 5.76
C PRO A 88 3.81 6.39 6.80
N LYS A 89 3.26 6.66 7.99
CA LYS A 89 4.03 7.23 9.11
C LYS A 89 5.03 6.21 9.66
N VAL A 90 4.58 4.98 9.88
CA VAL A 90 5.45 3.88 10.34
C VAL A 90 6.57 3.62 9.33
N LEU A 91 6.24 3.64 8.02
CA LEU A 91 7.22 3.47 6.96
C LEU A 91 8.31 4.54 6.99
N ILE A 92 7.92 5.83 6.97
CA ILE A 92 8.91 6.90 6.85
C ILE A 92 9.84 6.99 8.07
N ASP A 93 9.32 6.68 9.27
CA ASP A 93 10.14 6.58 10.48
C ASP A 93 11.18 5.47 10.34
N GLY A 94 10.76 4.26 9.94
CA GLY A 94 11.69 3.16 9.73
C GLY A 94 12.73 3.45 8.63
N LEU A 95 12.33 4.09 7.53
CA LEU A 95 13.28 4.43 6.46
C LEU A 95 14.32 5.45 6.92
N ARG A 96 13.94 6.47 7.71
CA ARG A 96 14.89 7.45 8.25
C ARG A 96 15.94 6.78 9.14
N ASP A 97 15.50 5.88 10.01
CA ASP A 97 16.40 5.09 10.86
C ASP A 97 17.32 4.21 10.01
N SER A 98 16.78 3.53 8.99
CA SER A 98 17.58 2.69 8.11
C SER A 98 18.59 3.50 7.29
N TYR A 99 18.21 4.69 6.82
CA TYR A 99 19.04 5.52 5.96
C TYR A 99 20.06 6.33 6.77
N ASP A 100 19.99 6.27 8.10
CA ASP A 100 20.87 6.96 9.05
C ASP A 100 20.79 8.50 8.85
N TYR A 101 19.57 9.04 8.74
CA TYR A 101 19.34 10.48 8.68
C TYR A 101 18.93 11.02 10.05
N ASP A 102 19.66 12.03 10.53
CA ASP A 102 19.45 12.64 11.87
C ASP A 102 18.20 13.53 11.96
N ASN A 103 17.49 13.79 10.86
CA ASN A 103 16.34 14.68 10.86
C ASN A 103 15.28 14.40 9.79
N ASP A 104 14.06 14.81 10.10
CA ASP A 104 12.86 14.64 9.27
C ASP A 104 12.83 15.48 7.99
N LYS A 105 13.72 16.46 7.85
CA LYS A 105 13.70 17.41 6.72
C LYS A 105 14.45 16.89 5.50
N ASP A 106 15.34 15.94 5.71
CA ASP A 106 16.21 15.43 4.65
C ASP A 106 15.66 14.17 4.00
N VAL A 107 14.77 13.43 4.67
CA VAL A 107 13.95 12.37 4.06
C VAL A 107 12.48 12.68 4.35
N SER A 108 11.76 13.20 3.34
CA SER A 108 10.35 13.57 3.47
C SER A 108 9.45 12.60 2.71
N LEU A 109 8.32 12.23 3.31
CA LEU A 109 7.21 11.57 2.62
C LEU A 109 6.02 12.53 2.57
N ILE A 110 5.60 12.89 1.34
CA ILE A 110 4.42 13.71 1.09
C ILE A 110 3.33 12.77 0.58
N ASN A 111 2.30 12.55 1.39
CA ASN A 111 1.14 11.75 0.99
C ASN A 111 0.14 12.63 0.24
N VAL A 112 -0.05 12.33 -1.04
CA VAL A 112 -0.99 13.02 -1.94
C VAL A 112 -2.13 12.12 -2.41
N SER A 113 -2.28 10.98 -1.75
CA SER A 113 -3.32 9.97 -1.98
C SER A 113 -4.72 10.53 -1.72
N GLU A 114 -5.71 9.98 -2.42
CA GLU A 114 -7.09 10.44 -2.37
C GLU A 114 -8.06 9.25 -2.25
N SER A 115 -9.04 9.37 -1.36
CA SER A 115 -9.99 8.29 -1.07
C SER A 115 -10.91 8.01 -2.26
N GLY A 116 -11.18 6.72 -2.53
CA GLY A 116 -12.12 6.30 -3.58
C GLY A 116 -11.62 6.47 -5.01
N MET A 117 -10.36 6.91 -5.21
CA MET A 117 -9.80 7.14 -6.54
C MET A 117 -9.13 5.88 -7.11
N ASP A 118 -9.12 5.77 -8.44
CA ASP A 118 -8.48 4.70 -9.22
C ASP A 118 -7.30 5.24 -10.05
N SER A 119 -6.68 4.38 -10.87
CA SER A 119 -5.54 4.77 -11.71
C SER A 119 -5.90 5.75 -12.84
N ASP A 120 -7.15 5.83 -13.28
CA ASP A 120 -7.57 6.81 -14.31
C ASP A 120 -7.58 8.22 -13.70
N TRP A 121 -8.18 8.38 -12.51
CA TRP A 121 -8.06 9.62 -11.74
C TRP A 121 -6.60 9.94 -11.44
N ALA A 122 -5.81 8.93 -11.08
CA ALA A 122 -4.40 9.13 -10.78
C ALA A 122 -3.64 9.74 -11.97
N TYR A 123 -3.88 9.21 -13.17
CA TYR A 123 -3.28 9.70 -14.41
C TYR A 123 -3.66 11.16 -14.67
N ASP A 124 -4.94 11.53 -14.52
CA ASP A 124 -5.42 12.88 -14.78
C ASP A 124 -4.83 13.92 -13.81
N ASN A 125 -4.56 13.51 -12.56
CA ASN A 125 -4.13 14.41 -11.49
C ASN A 125 -2.62 14.38 -11.20
N VAL A 126 -1.80 13.64 -11.97
CA VAL A 126 -0.33 13.57 -11.82
C VAL A 126 0.31 14.95 -11.67
N LYS A 127 -0.13 15.93 -12.48
CA LYS A 127 0.48 17.26 -12.50
C LYS A 127 0.36 17.96 -11.14
N GLU A 128 -0.85 18.09 -10.63
CA GLU A 128 -1.13 18.81 -9.39
C GLU A 128 -0.71 18.02 -8.14
N ARG A 129 -0.86 16.69 -8.16
CA ARG A 129 -0.58 15.85 -6.99
C ARG A 129 0.90 15.54 -6.86
N VAL A 130 1.58 15.23 -7.96
CA VAL A 130 2.94 14.67 -7.93
C VAL A 130 3.99 15.65 -8.46
N LEU A 131 3.80 16.21 -9.67
CA LEU A 131 4.89 16.94 -10.34
C LEU A 131 5.33 18.19 -9.57
N ASP A 132 4.40 18.91 -8.96
CA ASP A 132 4.67 20.11 -8.16
C ASP A 132 5.49 19.81 -6.90
N ARG A 133 5.57 18.54 -6.50
CA ARG A 133 6.36 18.09 -5.35
C ARG A 133 7.81 17.83 -5.71
N LYS A 134 8.18 17.63 -6.99
CA LYS A 134 9.54 17.28 -7.43
C LYS A 134 10.03 15.97 -6.78
N PRO A 135 9.39 14.82 -7.06
CA PRO A 135 9.72 13.56 -6.42
C PRO A 135 11.07 13.02 -6.88
N ASP A 136 11.80 12.41 -5.95
CA ASP A 136 12.90 11.48 -6.24
C ASP A 136 12.37 10.04 -6.36
N LEU A 137 11.44 9.70 -5.47
CA LEU A 137 10.78 8.41 -5.42
C LEU A 137 9.26 8.63 -5.40
N VAL A 138 8.51 7.90 -6.22
CA VAL A 138 7.05 7.84 -6.13
C VAL A 138 6.64 6.44 -5.71
N ILE A 139 5.88 6.36 -4.62
CA ILE A 139 5.24 5.13 -4.18
C ILE A 139 3.81 5.14 -4.74
N LEU A 140 3.51 4.22 -5.66
CA LEU A 140 2.20 4.10 -6.31
C LEU A 140 1.39 2.98 -5.67
N GLY A 141 0.23 3.31 -5.10
CA GLY A 141 -0.65 2.34 -4.43
C GLY A 141 -2.11 2.52 -4.81
N PHE A 142 -2.43 2.23 -6.07
CA PHE A 142 -3.78 2.12 -6.62
C PHE A 142 -4.15 0.65 -6.83
N GLY A 143 -5.31 0.35 -7.41
CA GLY A 143 -5.75 -1.00 -7.72
C GLY A 143 -7.03 -1.39 -6.97
N MET A 144 -7.26 -0.90 -5.75
CA MET A 144 -8.45 -1.33 -5.00
C MET A 144 -9.76 -0.90 -5.68
N ASN A 145 -9.78 0.28 -6.29
CA ASN A 145 -10.97 0.83 -6.94
C ASN A 145 -11.06 0.51 -8.45
N ASP A 146 -9.95 0.11 -9.05
CA ASP A 146 -9.76 -0.05 -10.50
C ASP A 146 -10.68 -1.10 -11.12
N ARG A 147 -10.76 -2.31 -10.53
CA ARG A 147 -11.68 -3.39 -10.95
C ARG A 147 -11.60 -3.77 -12.44
N VAL A 148 -10.43 -3.57 -13.05
CA VAL A 148 -10.09 -4.00 -14.43
C VAL A 148 -9.19 -5.24 -14.42
N ASP A 149 -8.94 -5.87 -15.56
CA ASP A 149 -8.04 -7.02 -15.59
C ASP A 149 -6.56 -6.63 -15.34
N GLY A 150 -5.71 -7.64 -15.12
CA GLY A 150 -4.29 -7.44 -14.82
C GLY A 150 -3.52 -6.67 -15.92
N PRO A 151 -3.59 -7.08 -17.20
CA PRO A 151 -2.94 -6.36 -18.29
C PRO A 151 -3.39 -4.89 -18.42
N GLU A 152 -4.68 -4.60 -18.27
CA GLU A 152 -5.18 -3.23 -18.28
C GLU A 152 -4.63 -2.43 -17.10
N TYR A 153 -4.67 -2.98 -15.89
CA TYR A 153 -4.14 -2.32 -14.69
C TYR A 153 -2.63 -2.02 -14.79
N ALA A 154 -1.83 -2.97 -15.31
CA ALA A 154 -0.41 -2.76 -15.58
C ALA A 154 -0.18 -1.63 -16.60
N SER A 155 -0.98 -1.60 -17.68
CA SER A 155 -0.93 -0.55 -18.69
C SER A 155 -1.27 0.83 -18.14
N LYS A 156 -2.31 0.94 -17.30
CA LYS A 156 -2.67 2.19 -16.62
C LYS A 156 -1.56 2.67 -15.68
N THR A 157 -0.97 1.75 -14.92
CA THR A 157 0.16 2.06 -14.01
C THR A 157 1.38 2.59 -14.79
N LEU A 158 1.75 1.96 -15.90
CA LEU A 158 2.84 2.43 -16.77
C LEU A 158 2.59 3.84 -17.32
N LYS A 159 1.36 4.16 -17.74
CA LYS A 159 1.02 5.51 -18.22
C LYS A 159 1.24 6.59 -17.16
N ILE A 160 0.96 6.28 -15.89
CA ILE A 160 1.24 7.20 -14.76
C ILE A 160 2.75 7.40 -14.60
N ILE A 161 3.52 6.30 -14.63
CA ILE A 161 4.98 6.33 -14.53
C ILE A 161 5.60 7.17 -15.65
N ASP A 162 5.19 6.93 -16.90
CA ASP A 162 5.70 7.64 -18.07
C ASP A 162 5.41 9.14 -17.96
N LYS A 163 4.19 9.51 -17.57
CA LYS A 163 3.80 10.92 -17.37
C LYS A 163 4.62 11.62 -16.28
N ILE A 164 5.04 10.89 -15.24
CA ILE A 164 5.93 11.43 -14.20
C ILE A 164 7.36 11.58 -14.73
N ARG A 165 7.86 10.56 -15.44
CA ARG A 165 9.21 10.54 -16.02
C ARG A 165 9.42 11.57 -17.12
N ASP A 166 8.38 11.95 -17.86
CA ASP A 166 8.42 13.05 -18.84
C ASP A 166 8.94 14.35 -18.21
N ARG A 167 8.66 14.57 -16.92
CA ARG A 167 9.14 15.74 -16.18
C ARG A 167 10.33 15.44 -15.27
N PHE A 168 10.38 14.26 -14.67
CA PHE A 168 11.42 13.82 -13.75
C PHE A 168 12.04 12.49 -14.22
N PRO A 169 12.95 12.51 -15.23
CA PRO A 169 13.45 11.29 -15.87
C PRO A 169 14.31 10.41 -14.96
N LYS A 170 14.72 10.92 -13.79
CA LYS A 170 15.45 10.18 -12.74
C LYS A 170 14.55 9.74 -11.57
N CYS A 171 13.26 10.06 -11.63
CA CYS A 171 12.32 9.59 -10.61
C CYS A 171 12.18 8.07 -10.71
N GLU A 172 12.25 7.42 -9.56
CA GLU A 172 12.11 5.97 -9.43
C GLU A 172 10.80 5.63 -8.72
N PHE A 173 10.37 4.37 -8.83
CA PHE A 173 9.03 3.96 -8.46
C PHE A 173 9.03 2.72 -7.59
N VAL A 174 8.14 2.72 -6.59
CA VAL A 174 7.76 1.54 -5.83
C VAL A 174 6.28 1.32 -6.07
N LEU A 175 5.93 0.19 -6.65
CA LEU A 175 4.55 -0.24 -6.85
C LEU A 175 4.09 -1.00 -5.61
N ILE A 176 2.92 -0.67 -5.08
CA ILE A 176 2.31 -1.43 -3.99
C ILE A 176 1.18 -2.27 -4.57
N SER A 177 1.26 -3.59 -4.43
CA SER A 177 0.10 -4.43 -4.72
C SER A 177 -0.99 -4.18 -3.68
N THR A 178 -2.23 -3.99 -4.11
CA THR A 178 -3.34 -3.80 -3.18
C THR A 178 -3.68 -5.05 -2.37
N SER A 179 -4.23 -4.87 -1.17
CA SER A 179 -4.83 -5.95 -0.38
C SER A 179 -5.98 -6.59 -1.14
N LEU A 180 -6.48 -7.71 -0.63
CA LEU A 180 -7.64 -8.36 -1.24
C LEU A 180 -8.89 -7.79 -0.58
N PRO A 181 -9.94 -7.49 -1.35
CA PRO A 181 -11.22 -7.12 -0.77
C PRO A 181 -11.85 -8.31 -0.05
N ASN A 182 -12.96 -8.05 0.63
CA ASN A 182 -13.74 -9.10 1.27
C ASN A 182 -14.18 -10.11 0.20
N PRO A 183 -13.83 -11.40 0.32
CA PRO A 183 -14.24 -12.37 -0.69
C PRO A 183 -15.76 -12.35 -0.87
N ASN A 184 -16.57 -12.12 0.16
CA ASN A 184 -18.03 -12.14 0.03
C ASN A 184 -18.61 -11.02 -0.87
N VAL A 185 -17.83 -9.97 -1.19
CA VAL A 185 -18.28 -8.91 -2.10
C VAL A 185 -18.18 -9.30 -3.59
N HIS A 186 -17.80 -10.53 -3.94
CA HIS A 186 -17.92 -11.07 -5.31
C HIS A 186 -19.38 -11.38 -5.72
N THR A 187 -20.32 -11.35 -4.77
CA THR A 187 -21.74 -11.68 -5.00
C THR A 187 -22.64 -10.45 -4.87
N ALA A 188 -23.92 -10.62 -5.21
CA ALA A 188 -24.93 -9.58 -5.02
C ALA A 188 -24.99 -9.10 -3.55
N PRO A 189 -25.21 -7.80 -3.30
CA PRO A 189 -25.44 -6.72 -4.26
C PRO A 189 -24.16 -6.00 -4.75
N TYR A 190 -22.96 -6.47 -4.38
CA TYR A 190 -21.74 -5.65 -4.46
C TYR A 190 -20.92 -5.84 -5.74
N TYR A 191 -20.59 -7.08 -6.11
CA TYR A 191 -19.70 -7.40 -7.25
C TYR A 191 -18.43 -6.53 -7.28
N PHE A 192 -17.79 -6.37 -6.12
CA PHE A 192 -16.62 -5.53 -5.96
C PHE A 192 -15.30 -6.32 -6.07
N ASP A 193 -15.27 -7.56 -5.59
CA ASP A 193 -14.13 -8.47 -5.78
C ASP A 193 -14.20 -9.08 -7.20
N CYS A 194 -13.28 -8.65 -8.07
CA CYS A 194 -13.29 -9.00 -9.50
C CYS A 194 -11.95 -9.59 -9.97
N TYR A 195 -10.91 -8.76 -10.01
CA TYR A 195 -9.60 -9.08 -10.58
C TYR A 195 -8.43 -8.79 -9.63
N HIS A 196 -8.74 -8.37 -8.40
CA HIS A 196 -7.74 -7.89 -7.44
C HIS A 196 -6.66 -8.93 -7.18
N ASP A 197 -7.02 -10.21 -7.17
CA ASP A 197 -6.11 -11.35 -6.97
C ASP A 197 -5.00 -11.48 -8.04
N ARG A 198 -5.07 -10.72 -9.13
CA ARG A 198 -4.08 -10.74 -10.22
C ARG A 198 -3.16 -9.52 -10.24
N TYR A 199 -3.41 -8.53 -9.39
CA TYR A 199 -2.72 -7.25 -9.48
C TYR A 199 -1.26 -7.29 -9.03
N ALA A 200 -0.88 -8.15 -8.10
CA ALA A 200 0.54 -8.33 -7.78
C ALA A 200 1.34 -8.85 -8.98
N ASP A 201 0.82 -9.84 -9.71
CA ASP A 201 1.48 -10.39 -10.90
C ASP A 201 1.49 -9.38 -12.06
N ALA A 202 0.41 -8.62 -12.21
CA ALA A 202 0.34 -7.52 -13.18
C ALA A 202 1.43 -6.46 -12.92
N LEU A 203 1.56 -5.99 -11.68
CA LEU A 203 2.61 -5.03 -11.32
C LEU A 203 4.01 -5.64 -11.44
N ARG A 204 4.19 -6.92 -11.08
CA ARG A 204 5.47 -7.61 -11.23
C ARG A 204 5.93 -7.62 -12.69
N SER A 205 5.00 -7.81 -13.63
CA SER A 205 5.31 -7.86 -15.06
C SER A 205 5.88 -6.56 -15.63
N ILE A 206 5.71 -5.43 -14.94
CA ILE A 206 6.22 -4.11 -15.34
C ILE A 206 7.39 -3.61 -14.48
N THR A 207 7.89 -4.44 -13.55
CA THR A 207 9.10 -4.13 -12.79
C THR A 207 10.32 -4.11 -13.69
N SER A 208 11.26 -3.22 -13.38
CA SER A 208 12.51 -3.03 -14.11
C SER A 208 13.46 -2.17 -13.26
N ARG A 209 14.69 -1.93 -13.71
CA ARG A 209 15.58 -1.00 -13.03
C ARG A 209 14.90 0.39 -12.93
N GLY A 210 14.72 0.89 -11.71
CA GLY A 210 13.99 2.10 -11.37
C GLY A 210 12.49 1.93 -11.12
N ILE A 211 11.95 0.70 -11.16
CA ILE A 211 10.56 0.34 -10.83
C ILE A 211 10.56 -1.00 -10.06
N VAL A 212 10.32 -0.95 -8.76
CA VAL A 212 10.29 -2.13 -7.88
C VAL A 212 8.89 -2.40 -7.34
N LEU A 213 8.65 -3.59 -6.78
CA LEU A 213 7.35 -4.00 -6.25
C LEU A 213 7.42 -4.33 -4.75
N ALA A 214 6.59 -3.64 -3.97
CA ALA A 214 6.21 -4.00 -2.61
C ALA A 214 4.96 -4.89 -2.65
N ASP A 215 5.16 -6.21 -2.64
CA ASP A 215 4.11 -7.21 -2.80
C ASP A 215 3.41 -7.56 -1.47
N VAL A 216 2.53 -6.66 -1.04
CA VAL A 216 1.67 -6.86 0.14
C VAL A 216 0.62 -7.94 -0.11
N GLN A 217 0.17 -8.12 -1.36
CA GLN A 217 -0.92 -9.02 -1.69
C GLN A 217 -0.52 -10.48 -1.50
N SER A 218 0.71 -10.87 -1.86
CA SER A 218 1.19 -12.24 -1.64
C SER A 218 1.22 -12.61 -0.16
N ILE A 219 1.59 -11.67 0.72
CA ILE A 219 1.50 -11.89 2.17
C ILE A 219 0.04 -11.98 2.61
N HIS A 220 -0.81 -11.07 2.13
CA HIS A 220 -2.22 -11.07 2.51
C HIS A 220 -2.95 -12.36 2.09
N LYS A 221 -2.65 -12.89 0.89
CA LYS A 221 -3.12 -14.20 0.42
C LYS A 221 -2.75 -15.32 1.38
N GLU A 222 -1.51 -15.35 1.86
CA GLU A 222 -1.08 -16.35 2.83
C GLU A 222 -1.80 -16.16 4.17
N ILE A 223 -1.90 -14.94 4.68
CA ILE A 223 -2.62 -14.64 5.92
C ILE A 223 -4.07 -15.14 5.87
N LEU A 224 -4.78 -14.93 4.76
CA LEU A 224 -6.16 -15.35 4.58
C LEU A 224 -6.35 -16.89 4.52
N ARG A 225 -5.28 -17.67 4.38
CA ARG A 225 -5.34 -19.13 4.54
C ARG A 225 -5.45 -19.55 6.00
N HIS A 226 -5.03 -18.69 6.93
CA HIS A 226 -4.92 -18.97 8.36
C HIS A 226 -5.82 -18.08 9.24
N LYS A 227 -6.28 -16.93 8.71
CA LYS A 227 -7.15 -15.97 9.39
C LYS A 227 -8.42 -15.71 8.60
N ARG A 228 -9.50 -15.38 9.31
CA ARG A 228 -10.76 -14.97 8.67
C ARG A 228 -10.62 -13.54 8.19
N TYR A 229 -11.37 -13.16 7.16
CA TYR A 229 -11.34 -11.78 6.66
C TYR A 229 -11.67 -10.74 7.75
N MET A 230 -12.61 -11.05 8.65
CA MET A 230 -12.95 -10.19 9.81
C MET A 230 -11.76 -9.94 10.75
N ASP A 231 -10.74 -10.81 10.76
CA ASP A 231 -9.57 -10.65 11.63
C ASP A 231 -8.55 -9.65 11.02
N VAL A 232 -8.73 -9.25 9.76
CA VAL A 232 -7.72 -8.49 8.98
C VAL A 232 -8.26 -7.21 8.31
N THR A 233 -9.57 -6.97 8.39
CA THR A 233 -10.24 -5.82 7.76
C THR A 233 -10.65 -4.75 8.77
N GLY A 234 -10.62 -3.49 8.36
CA GLY A 234 -11.12 -2.36 9.15
C GLY A 234 -12.59 -2.02 8.89
N ASN A 235 -13.11 -2.29 7.69
CA ASN A 235 -14.45 -1.84 7.28
C ASN A 235 -15.34 -2.92 6.63
N MET A 236 -14.93 -4.18 6.64
CA MET A 236 -15.65 -5.30 6.02
C MET A 236 -15.79 -5.24 4.49
N LEU A 237 -15.25 -4.22 3.83
CA LEU A 237 -15.24 -4.12 2.37
C LEU A 237 -13.85 -4.46 1.82
N ASN A 238 -12.84 -3.66 2.17
CA ASN A 238 -11.56 -3.64 1.46
C ASN A 238 -10.40 -3.04 2.25
N HIS A 239 -10.66 -2.21 3.26
CA HIS A 239 -9.58 -1.57 3.99
C HIS A 239 -8.97 -2.53 5.01
N PRO A 240 -7.63 -2.53 5.13
CA PRO A 240 -6.93 -3.28 6.16
C PRO A 240 -7.20 -2.69 7.55
N ASN A 241 -7.20 -3.53 8.58
CA ASN A 241 -7.07 -3.05 9.96
C ASN A 241 -5.60 -2.78 10.33
N ASP A 242 -5.34 -2.44 11.60
CA ASP A 242 -4.00 -2.20 12.14
C ASP A 242 -2.99 -3.33 11.83
N PHE A 243 -3.43 -4.59 11.87
CA PHE A 243 -2.55 -5.72 11.63
C PHE A 243 -2.02 -5.73 10.19
N ILE A 244 -2.92 -5.58 9.20
CA ILE A 244 -2.48 -5.54 7.79
C ILE A 244 -1.82 -4.20 7.46
N SER A 245 -2.24 -3.09 8.07
CA SER A 245 -1.54 -1.80 7.94
C SER A 245 -0.08 -1.88 8.40
N ALA A 246 0.20 -2.60 9.49
CA ALA A 246 1.58 -2.88 9.90
C ALA A 246 2.34 -3.72 8.86
N ILE A 247 1.68 -4.69 8.21
CA ILE A 247 2.28 -5.46 7.10
C ILE A 247 2.61 -4.57 5.91
N TYR A 248 1.74 -3.61 5.53
CA TYR A 248 2.08 -2.63 4.49
C TYR A 248 3.40 -1.92 4.80
N ALA A 249 3.53 -1.36 6.02
CA ALA A 249 4.75 -0.70 6.45
C ALA A 249 5.97 -1.63 6.42
N GLN A 250 5.84 -2.87 6.90
CA GLN A 250 6.93 -3.86 6.91
C GLN A 250 7.37 -4.27 5.50
N VAL A 251 6.43 -4.54 4.59
CA VAL A 251 6.76 -4.92 3.21
C VAL A 251 7.49 -3.80 2.49
N LEU A 252 6.98 -2.57 2.60
CA LEU A 252 7.62 -1.40 2.01
C LEU A 252 8.98 -1.10 2.65
N TYR A 253 9.09 -1.24 3.97
CA TYR A 253 10.35 -1.12 4.69
C TYR A 253 11.37 -2.15 4.20
N GLU A 254 11.02 -3.44 4.15
CA GLU A 254 11.94 -4.48 3.67
C GLU A 254 12.35 -4.25 2.21
N THR A 255 11.42 -3.78 1.37
CA THR A 255 11.68 -3.44 -0.03
C THR A 255 12.70 -2.32 -0.18
N LEU A 256 12.66 -1.31 0.72
CA LEU A 256 13.38 -0.04 0.57
C LEU A 256 14.52 0.18 1.56
N ARG A 257 14.61 -0.58 2.65
CA ARG A 257 15.60 -0.36 3.71
C ARG A 257 16.99 -0.31 3.12
N PHE A 258 17.78 0.63 3.59
CA PHE A 258 19.18 0.78 3.21
C PHE A 258 19.99 0.17 4.34
N ASN A 259 20.31 -1.12 4.26
CA ASN A 259 21.22 -1.86 5.13
C ASN A 259 21.46 -3.27 4.58
#